data_AF-A0A220VDJ1-F1
#
_entry.id   AF-A0A220VDJ1-F1
#
_cell.length_a   1.000
_cell.length_b   1.000
_cell.length_c   1.000
_cell.angle_alpha   90.00
_cell.angle_beta   90.00
_cell.angle_gamma   90.00
#
_symmetry.space_group_name_H-M   'P 1'
#
loop_
_entity.id
_entity.type
_entity.pdbx_description
1 polymer ?
#
loop_
_entity_poly.entity_id
_entity_poly.type
_entity_poly.pdbx_seq_one_letter_code
_entity_poly.pdbx_strand_id
1 'polypeptide(L)'
;MIISRDLLFGFSTNHFEKKDGHYLNKDVFYSYEQLKKKANADGFDLKIASSFRNFERQLIIWNEKFSGKRPCLDEHEVPVDVSSLSSTKKFF
;
A
#
# COMPACT_ATOMS: atom_id res chain seq x y z
N MET A 1 11.00 18.58 -12.25
CA MET A 1 10.72 18.21 -10.85
C MET A 1 12.00 17.65 -10.25
N ILE A 2 12.56 18.27 -9.22
CA ILE A 2 13.71 17.72 -8.50
C ILE A 2 13.16 16.72 -7.47
N ILE A 3 13.57 15.46 -7.56
CA ILE A 3 13.19 14.45 -6.57
C ILE A 3 14.11 14.63 -5.36
N SER A 4 13.55 15.12 -4.25
CA SER A 4 14.29 15.23 -3.00
C SER A 4 14.49 13.87 -2.34
N ARG A 5 15.43 13.79 -1.40
CA ARG A 5 15.63 12.60 -0.55
C ARG A 5 14.34 12.18 0.15
N ASP A 6 13.62 13.14 0.73
CA ASP A 6 12.40 12.86 1.49
C ASP A 6 11.27 12.35 0.60
N LEU A 7 11.22 12.82 -0.64
CA LEU A 7 10.33 12.29 -1.66
C LEU A 7 10.70 10.85 -2.01
N LEU A 8 11.97 10.61 -2.33
CA LEU A 8 12.49 9.31 -2.77
C LEU A 8 12.27 8.22 -1.72
N PHE A 9 12.49 8.53 -0.44
CA PHE A 9 12.40 7.56 0.66
C PHE A 9 11.03 7.56 1.36
N GLY A 10 10.05 8.32 0.86
CA GLY A 10 8.70 8.33 1.43
C GLY A 10 8.63 8.93 2.84
N PHE A 11 9.50 9.89 3.13
CA PHE A 11 9.48 10.70 4.37
C PHE A 11 8.64 11.98 4.23
N SER A 12 8.13 12.27 3.03
CA SER A 12 7.22 13.38 2.80
C SER A 12 5.90 12.93 2.19
N THR A 13 4.81 13.57 2.59
CA THR A 13 3.49 13.44 1.96
C THR A 13 3.07 14.69 1.19
N ASN A 14 3.94 15.70 1.07
CA ASN A 14 3.56 17.03 0.58
C ASN A 14 3.13 17.07 -0.90
N HIS A 15 3.44 16.00 -1.64
CA HIS A 15 3.12 15.83 -3.05
C HIS A 15 1.87 14.96 -3.27
N PHE A 16 1.21 14.52 -2.20
CA PHE A 16 -0.03 13.77 -2.24
C PHE A 16 -1.21 14.62 -1.80
N GLU A 17 -2.37 14.33 -2.37
CA GLU A 17 -3.65 14.78 -1.86
C GLU A 17 -4.27 13.69 -0.99
N LYS A 18 -4.92 14.10 0.11
CA LYS A 18 -5.64 13.19 1.00
C LYS A 18 -7.14 13.30 0.75
N LYS A 19 -7.78 12.23 0.28
CA LYS A 19 -9.25 12.12 0.17
C LYS A 19 -9.74 10.77 0.66
N ASP A 20 -10.89 10.75 1.33
CA ASP A 20 -11.46 9.54 1.95
C ASP A 20 -10.48 8.77 2.84
N GLY A 21 -9.54 9.47 3.49
CA GLY A 21 -8.49 8.87 4.31
C GLY A 21 -7.26 8.34 3.55
N HIS A 22 -7.23 8.43 2.22
CA HIS A 22 -6.18 7.91 1.36
C HIS A 22 -5.32 9.00 0.72
N TYR A 23 -4.02 8.75 0.65
CA TYR A 23 -3.05 9.62 -0.03
C TYR A 23 -2.83 9.15 -1.47
N LEU A 24 -3.14 10.01 -2.44
CA LEU A 24 -2.94 9.77 -3.87
C LEU A 24 -2.18 10.92 -4.52
N ASN A 25 -1.43 10.62 -5.58
CA ASN A 25 -0.84 11.67 -6.40
C ASN A 25 -1.98 12.44 -7.09
N LYS A 26 -1.81 13.74 -7.33
CA LYS A 26 -2.82 14.60 -7.97
C LYS A 26 -3.33 14.04 -9.30
N ASP A 27 -2.42 13.56 -10.14
CA ASP A 27 -2.78 13.04 -11.47
C ASP A 27 -3.51 11.69 -11.36
N VAL A 28 -3.15 10.90 -10.33
CA VAL A 28 -3.81 9.63 -10.02
C VAL A 28 -5.22 9.86 -9.46
N PHE A 29 -5.43 10.94 -8.69
CA PHE A 29 -6.74 11.26 -8.15
C PHE A 29 -7.78 11.44 -9.27
N TYR A 30 -7.45 12.20 -10.31
CA TYR A 30 -8.36 12.39 -11.45
C TYR A 30 -8.69 11.06 -12.13
N SER A 31 -7.67 10.23 -12.37
CA SER A 31 -7.84 8.93 -13.01
C SER A 31 -8.69 7.98 -12.15
N TYR A 32 -8.50 7.99 -10.83
CA TYR A 32 -9.27 7.20 -9.87
C TYR A 32 -10.75 7.60 -9.86
N GLU A 33 -11.07 8.89 -9.86
CA GLU A 33 -12.46 9.35 -9.89
C GLU A 33 -13.20 8.91 -11.16
N GLN A 34 -12.52 8.97 -12.30
CA GLN A 34 -13.12 8.52 -13.56
C GLN A 34 -13.34 7.00 -13.56
N LEU A 35 -12.39 6.23 -13.02
CA LEU A 35 -12.54 4.79 -12.84
C LEU A 35 -13.70 4.45 -11.88
N LYS A 36 -13.80 5.16 -10.75
CA LYS A 36 -14.85 4.99 -9.76
C LYS A 36 -16.24 5.28 -10.34
N LYS A 37 -16.38 6.34 -11.14
CA LYS A 37 -17.64 6.67 -11.84
C LYS A 37 -18.04 5.58 -12.82
N LYS A 38 -17.09 5.09 -13.62
CA LYS A 38 -17.37 4.02 -14.58
C LYS A 38 -17.76 2.72 -13.88
N ALA A 39 -17.01 2.33 -12.86
CA ALA A 39 -17.33 1.18 -12.02
C ALA A 39 -18.75 1.29 -11.43
N ASN A 40 -19.12 2.47 -10.92
CA ASN A 40 -20.46 2.70 -10.38
C ASN A 40 -21.56 2.59 -11.43
N ALA A 41 -21.34 3.11 -12.65
CA ALA A 41 -22.27 2.95 -13.77
C ALA A 41 -22.48 1.48 -14.16
N ASP A 42 -21.46 0.65 -13.97
CA ASP A 42 -21.51 -0.80 -14.20
C ASP A 42 -21.98 -1.60 -12.96
N GLY A 43 -22.40 -0.92 -11.88
CA GLY A 43 -22.94 -1.54 -10.67
C GLY A 43 -21.92 -1.94 -9.60
N PHE A 44 -20.67 -1.50 -9.72
CA PHE A 44 -19.59 -1.78 -8.76
C PHE A 44 -19.31 -0.60 -7.82
N ASP A 45 -19.23 -0.88 -6.52
CA ASP A 45 -18.78 0.07 -5.50
C ASP A 45 -17.25 0.00 -5.33
N LEU A 46 -16.52 0.70 -6.20
CA LEU A 46 -15.05 0.72 -6.16
C LEU A 46 -14.53 1.51 -4.95
N LYS A 47 -13.69 0.84 -4.13
CA LYS A 47 -13.03 1.42 -2.95
C LYS A 47 -11.53 1.18 -2.97
N ILE A 48 -10.80 2.09 -2.33
CA ILE A 48 -9.36 1.94 -2.10
C ILE A 48 -9.16 1.05 -0.88
N ALA A 49 -8.61 -0.14 -1.06
CA ALA A 49 -8.18 -0.98 0.07
C ALA A 49 -6.88 -0.44 0.69
N SER A 50 -5.97 0.09 -0.13
CA SER A 50 -4.75 0.76 0.33
C SER A 50 -4.18 1.71 -0.72
N SER A 51 -3.53 2.78 -0.26
CA SER A 51 -2.91 3.83 -1.07
C SER A 51 -1.44 4.04 -0.66
N PHE A 52 -0.86 5.23 -0.91
CA PHE A 52 0.47 5.56 -0.41
C PHE A 52 0.59 5.32 1.11
N ARG A 53 1.74 4.77 1.51
CA ARG A 53 2.15 4.55 2.90
C ARG A 53 3.57 5.11 3.03
N ASN A 54 3.77 5.97 4.04
CA ASN A 54 5.10 6.47 4.35
C ASN A 54 6.03 5.34 4.83
N PHE A 55 7.32 5.64 4.91
CA PHE A 55 8.33 4.69 5.35
C PHE A 55 7.98 4.02 6.67
N GLU A 56 7.63 4.80 7.70
CA GLU A 56 7.31 4.28 9.03
C GLU A 56 6.16 3.27 9.01
N ARG A 57 5.09 3.56 8.25
CA ARG A 57 3.96 2.66 8.14
C ARG A 57 4.35 1.36 7.43
N GLN A 58 5.16 1.43 6.37
CA GLN A 58 5.65 0.24 5.68
C GLN A 58 6.59 -0.58 6.56
N LEU A 59 7.47 0.07 7.33
CA LEU A 59 8.36 -0.60 8.27
C LEU A 59 7.58 -1.38 9.33
N ILE A 60 6.50 -0.79 9.88
CA ILE A 60 5.61 -1.48 10.83
C ILE A 60 4.99 -2.72 10.17
N ILE A 61 4.40 -2.57 8.98
CA ILE A 61 3.76 -3.69 8.27
C ILE A 61 4.78 -4.80 7.98
N TRP A 62 5.98 -4.44 7.55
CA TRP A 62 7.05 -5.39 7.26
C TRP A 62 7.46 -6.14 8.53
N ASN A 63 7.73 -5.43 9.63
CA ASN A 63 8.11 -6.05 10.91
C ASN A 63 7.01 -6.97 11.46
N GLU A 64 5.74 -6.57 11.35
CA GLU A 64 4.60 -7.39 11.77
C GLU A 64 4.49 -8.67 10.93
N LYS A 65 4.71 -8.59 9.62
CA LYS A 65 4.74 -9.75 8.73
C LYS A 65 5.91 -10.68 9.04
N PHE A 66 7.11 -10.13 9.19
CA PHE A 66 8.33 -10.89 9.50
C PHE A 66 8.23 -11.62 10.85
N SER A 67 7.61 -10.98 11.85
CA SER A 67 7.40 -11.54 13.19
C SER A 67 6.14 -12.42 13.32
N GLY A 68 5.33 -12.56 12.26
CA GLY A 68 4.10 -13.36 12.28
C GLY A 68 2.92 -12.73 13.01
N LYS A 69 3.02 -11.45 13.42
CA LYS A 69 1.89 -10.69 13.99
C LYS A 69 0.82 -10.37 12.95
N ARG A 70 1.20 -10.34 11.68
CA ARG A 70 0.32 -10.15 10.52
C ARG A 70 0.55 -11.29 9.55
N PRO A 71 -0.51 -11.86 8.93
CA PRO A 71 -0.34 -12.94 7.98
C PRO A 71 0.49 -12.48 6.76
N CYS A 72 1.44 -13.33 6.38
CA CYS A 72 1.99 -13.36 5.04
C CYS A 72 1.18 -14.36 4.24
N LEU A 73 0.73 -13.98 3.05
CA LEU A 73 -0.01 -14.87 2.16
C LEU A 73 0.90 -15.30 1.02
N ASP A 74 0.71 -16.52 0.54
CA ASP A 74 1.29 -17.00 -0.70
C ASP A 74 0.49 -16.50 -1.93
N GLU A 75 0.85 -17.00 -3.11
CA GLU A 75 0.21 -16.67 -4.38
C GLU A 75 -1.25 -17.17 -4.51
N HIS A 76 -1.68 -18.05 -3.62
CA HIS A 76 -3.04 -18.58 -3.54
C HIS A 76 -3.86 -17.95 -2.41
N GLU A 77 -3.36 -16.85 -1.84
CA GLU A 77 -3.97 -16.15 -0.70
C GLU A 77 -4.02 -16.99 0.58
N VAL A 78 -3.17 -18.02 0.69
CA VAL A 78 -3.10 -18.90 1.86
C VAL A 78 -2.04 -18.38 2.84
N PRO A 79 -2.34 -18.28 4.16
CA PRO A 79 -1.35 -17.87 5.15
C PRO A 79 -0.14 -18.79 5.22
N VAL A 80 1.04 -18.22 5.05
CA VAL A 80 2.33 -18.89 5.23
C VAL A 80 2.67 -18.89 6.72
N ASP A 81 3.02 -20.06 7.26
CA ASP A 81 3.59 -20.15 8.60
C ASP A 81 5.03 -19.60 8.60
N VAL A 82 5.14 -18.31 8.84
CA VAL A 82 6.43 -17.62 8.96
C VAL A 82 7.24 -18.11 10.16
N SER A 83 6.65 -18.74 11.19
CA SER A 83 7.45 -19.25 12.31
C SER A 83 8.35 -20.43 11.90
N SER A 84 7.92 -21.19 10.88
CA SER A 84 8.65 -22.32 10.30
C SER A 84 9.78 -21.92 9.34
N LEU A 85 9.83 -20.67 8.89
CA LEU A 85 10.79 -20.19 7.91
C LEU A 85 12.10 -19.75 8.58
N SER A 86 13.22 -20.09 7.94
CA SER A 86 14.52 -19.48 8.30
C SER A 86 14.51 -17.98 8.00
N SER A 87 15.38 -17.22 8.67
CA SER A 87 15.48 -15.76 8.43
C SER A 87 15.68 -15.43 6.95
N THR A 88 16.51 -16.19 6.23
CA THR A 88 16.73 -15.99 4.78
C THR A 88 15.44 -16.17 3.97
N LYS A 89 14.63 -17.19 4.28
CA LYS A 89 13.34 -17.44 3.62
C LYS A 89 12.23 -16.46 4.02
N LYS A 90 12.46 -15.63 5.03
CA LYS A 90 11.55 -14.51 5.36
C LYS A 90 11.92 -13.23 4.63
N PHE A 91 13.18 -13.08 4.27
CA PHE A 91 13.68 -11.94 3.51
C PHE A 91 13.40 -12.07 2.01
N PHE A 92 13.43 -13.30 1.47
CA PHE A 92 13.15 -13.65 0.08
C PHE A 92 11.89 -14.50 -0.01
#